data_AF-A0A3G1KM26-F1
#
_entry.id   AF-A0A3G1KM26-F1
#
_cell.length_a   1.000
_cell.length_b   1.000
_cell.length_c   1.000
_cell.angle_alpha   90.00
_cell.angle_beta   90.00
_cell.angle_gamma   90.00
#
_symmetry.space_group_name_H-M   'P 1'
#
loop_
_entity.id
_entity.type
_entity.pdbx_description
1 polymer ?
#
loop_
_entity_poly.entity_id
_entity_poly.type
_entity_poly.pdbx_seq_one_letter_code
_entity_poly.pdbx_strand_id
1 'polypeptide(L)'
;MHKSGIQNFTATLKEILDDPWDLPETNDYIRLDTIGEVCPDHLLRDNSLPPADPLVDAFNIIIEQAQNLFVDNITLGMNEILKAYLKKINPGNQSLLTSRVIEYVHLIFLFITKESFPYTEKIWEDMSAMAKPVGICLIRNNLTQASLLFFEFLAGLGKQAARTGLSTGTLQHGFRVWELNARDCSCTEVESLVRNLRQNLEN
;
A
#
# COMPACT_ATOMS: atom_id res chain seq x y z
N MET A 1 -22.31 -21.83 -15.37
CA MET A 1 -22.27 -20.37 -15.20
C MET A 1 -20.82 -19.96 -14.96
N HIS A 2 -20.12 -19.49 -16.00
CA HIS A 2 -18.77 -18.95 -15.83
C HIS A 2 -18.88 -17.57 -15.19
N LYS A 3 -18.46 -17.44 -13.91
CA LYS A 3 -18.10 -16.14 -13.34
C LYS A 3 -17.02 -15.51 -14.24
N SER A 4 -17.15 -14.23 -14.57
CA SER A 4 -16.18 -13.52 -15.40
C SER A 4 -14.78 -13.56 -14.75
N GLY A 5 -13.70 -13.53 -15.54
CA GLY A 5 -12.32 -13.64 -15.02
C GLY A 5 -12.01 -12.64 -13.89
N ILE A 6 -12.56 -11.43 -13.98
CA ILE A 6 -12.45 -10.37 -12.97
C ILE A 6 -13.16 -10.72 -11.64
N GLN A 7 -14.29 -11.42 -11.69
CA GLN A 7 -15.02 -11.86 -10.49
C GLN A 7 -14.26 -12.98 -9.76
N ASN A 8 -13.64 -13.90 -10.50
CA ASN A 8 -12.82 -14.95 -9.92
C ASN A 8 -11.55 -14.34 -9.29
N PHE A 9 -10.84 -13.47 -10.00
CA PHE A 9 -9.69 -12.74 -9.48
C PHE A 9 -10.02 -12.01 -8.18
N THR A 10 -11.11 -11.24 -8.16
CA THR A 10 -11.52 -10.48 -6.97
C THR A 10 -11.91 -11.38 -5.80
N ALA A 11 -12.56 -12.52 -6.09
CA ALA A 11 -12.94 -13.48 -5.05
C ALA A 11 -11.70 -14.12 -4.39
N THR A 12 -10.75 -14.59 -5.20
CA THR A 12 -9.47 -15.15 -4.72
C THR A 12 -8.68 -14.12 -3.91
N LEU A 13 -8.61 -12.88 -4.38
CA LEU A 13 -7.87 -11.83 -3.69
C LEU A 13 -8.49 -11.51 -2.31
N LYS A 14 -9.82 -11.49 -2.21
CA LYS A 14 -10.52 -11.28 -0.93
C LYS A 14 -10.30 -12.42 0.04
N GLU A 15 -10.34 -13.66 -0.46
CA GLU A 15 -10.08 -14.85 0.36
C GLU A 15 -8.69 -14.77 1.00
N ILE A 16 -7.67 -14.43 0.22
CA ILE A 16 -6.30 -14.22 0.72
C ILE A 16 -6.27 -13.07 1.74
N LEU A 17 -6.80 -11.90 1.37
CA LEU A 17 -6.69 -10.71 2.21
C LEU A 17 -7.52 -10.76 3.50
N ASP A 18 -8.47 -11.69 3.62
CA ASP A 18 -9.26 -11.88 4.84
C ASP A 18 -8.41 -12.50 5.97
N ASP A 19 -7.33 -13.24 5.65
CA ASP A 19 -6.40 -13.82 6.64
C ASP A 19 -5.72 -12.76 7.52
N PRO A 20 -5.32 -13.08 8.77
CA PRO A 20 -4.63 -12.13 9.65
C PRO A 20 -3.29 -11.67 9.06
N TRP A 21 -3.02 -10.36 9.11
CA TRP A 21 -1.74 -9.81 8.65
C TRP A 21 -0.72 -9.69 9.80
N ASP A 22 -1.21 -9.73 11.03
CA ASP A 22 -0.42 -9.72 12.26
C ASP A 22 -0.11 -11.19 12.61
N LEU A 23 0.78 -11.82 11.85
CA LEU A 23 1.18 -13.20 12.14
C LEU A 23 2.24 -13.20 13.24
N PRO A 24 2.05 -13.95 14.34
CA PRO A 24 3.10 -14.15 15.32
C PRO A 24 4.32 -14.80 14.66
N GLU A 25 5.51 -14.35 15.02
CA GLU A 25 6.80 -14.98 14.71
C GLU A 25 6.85 -16.39 15.34
N THR A 26 6.21 -17.35 14.72
CA THR A 26 6.33 -18.79 15.02
C THR A 26 6.32 -19.49 13.67
N ASN A 27 7.25 -20.34 13.27
CA ASN A 27 8.27 -21.12 13.98
C ASN A 27 9.47 -21.33 13.04
N ASP A 28 10.65 -21.52 13.63
CA ASP A 28 11.88 -22.12 13.09
C ASP A 28 12.50 -21.54 11.80
N TYR A 29 11.80 -20.70 11.02
CA TYR A 29 12.28 -20.20 9.74
C TYR A 29 13.29 -19.07 9.95
N ILE A 30 14.49 -19.24 9.40
CA ILE A 30 15.57 -18.30 9.63
C ILE A 30 15.61 -17.24 8.54
N ARG A 31 15.19 -16.03 8.92
CA ARG A 31 15.40 -14.83 8.12
C ARG A 31 16.80 -14.27 8.35
N LEU A 32 17.68 -14.43 7.36
CA LEU A 32 19.08 -14.00 7.46
C LEU A 32 19.25 -12.51 7.74
N ASP A 33 18.33 -11.67 7.30
CA ASP A 33 18.31 -10.22 7.54
C ASP A 33 17.96 -9.86 9.00
N THR A 34 17.50 -10.82 9.79
CA THR A 34 17.08 -10.63 11.19
C THR A 34 18.07 -11.19 12.21
N ILE A 35 19.12 -11.90 11.76
CA ILE A 35 20.12 -12.51 12.63
C ILE A 35 21.50 -11.87 12.42
N GLY A 36 22.16 -11.51 13.52
CA GLY A 36 23.48 -10.85 13.47
C GLY A 36 24.62 -11.77 13.05
N GLU A 37 24.46 -13.08 13.26
CA GLU A 37 25.43 -14.10 12.87
C GLU A 37 24.72 -15.44 12.60
N VAL A 38 25.14 -16.12 11.53
CA VAL A 38 24.63 -17.44 11.15
C VAL A 38 25.65 -18.49 11.60
N CYS A 39 25.25 -19.44 12.45
CA CYS A 39 26.07 -20.59 12.79
C CYS A 39 25.52 -21.88 12.14
N PRO A 40 26.34 -22.93 11.96
CA PRO A 40 25.88 -24.19 11.38
C PRO A 40 24.67 -24.81 12.09
N ASP A 41 24.57 -24.64 13.42
CA ASP A 41 23.44 -25.15 14.20
C ASP A 41 22.12 -24.41 13.90
N HIS A 42 22.18 -23.14 13.49
CA HIS A 42 21.00 -22.40 13.01
C HIS A 42 20.46 -23.04 11.73
N LEU A 43 21.32 -23.29 10.75
CA LEU A 43 20.93 -23.87 9.46
C LEU A 43 20.45 -25.32 9.57
N LEU A 44 20.96 -26.09 10.53
CA LEU A 44 20.51 -27.45 10.79
C LEU A 44 19.10 -27.51 11.41
N ARG A 45 18.64 -26.42 12.04
CA ARG A 45 17.32 -26.29 12.66
C ARG A 45 16.28 -25.66 11.73
N ASP A 46 16.71 -24.97 10.69
CA ASP A 46 15.88 -24.34 9.67
C ASP A 46 15.26 -25.38 8.71
N ASN A 47 14.23 -26.09 9.19
CA ASN A 47 13.48 -27.08 8.40
C ASN A 47 12.07 -26.59 8.02
N SER A 48 11.76 -25.33 8.30
CA SER A 48 10.44 -24.74 8.12
C SER A 48 10.37 -23.87 6.86
N LEU A 49 9.14 -23.71 6.35
CA LEU A 49 8.85 -22.74 5.31
C LEU A 49 8.64 -21.34 5.94
N PRO A 50 8.88 -20.26 5.19
CA PRO A 50 8.49 -18.93 5.64
C PRO A 50 6.99 -18.90 5.95
N PRO A 51 6.56 -18.12 6.97
CA PRO A 51 5.14 -17.96 7.26
C PRO A 51 4.43 -17.38 6.02
N ALA A 52 3.23 -17.89 5.72
CA ALA A 52 2.40 -17.34 4.66
C ALA A 52 2.13 -15.87 4.96
N ASP A 53 2.29 -14.97 3.99
CA ASP A 53 2.00 -13.55 4.18
C ASP A 53 0.91 -13.14 3.18
N PRO A 54 -0.34 -12.94 3.64
CA PRO A 54 -1.45 -12.60 2.76
C PRO A 54 -1.19 -11.37 1.89
N LEU A 55 -0.39 -10.42 2.37
CA LEU A 55 -0.06 -9.21 1.63
C LEU A 55 0.94 -9.49 0.51
N VAL A 56 1.92 -10.38 0.74
CA VAL A 56 2.85 -10.88 -0.28
C VAL A 56 2.08 -11.65 -1.35
N ASP A 57 1.19 -12.55 -0.95
CA ASP A 57 0.41 -13.36 -1.87
C ASP A 57 -0.49 -12.48 -2.75
N ALA A 58 -1.19 -11.52 -2.14
CA ALA A 58 -1.97 -10.53 -2.87
C ALA A 58 -1.12 -9.70 -3.83
N PHE A 59 0.06 -9.23 -3.40
CA PHE A 59 1.00 -8.52 -4.24
C PHE A 59 1.42 -9.36 -5.45
N ASN A 60 1.81 -10.62 -5.25
CA ASN A 60 2.26 -11.51 -6.31
C ASN A 60 1.17 -11.72 -7.37
N ILE A 61 -0.08 -11.94 -6.96
CA ILE A 61 -1.20 -12.08 -7.89
C ILE A 61 -1.40 -10.78 -8.69
N ILE A 62 -1.32 -9.60 -8.05
CA ILE A 62 -1.45 -8.32 -8.77
C ILE A 62 -0.32 -8.14 -9.79
N ILE A 63 0.92 -8.51 -9.43
CA ILE A 63 2.05 -8.44 -10.36
C ILE A 63 1.85 -9.39 -11.54
N GLU A 64 1.31 -10.60 -11.33
CA GLU A 64 0.94 -11.50 -12.42
C GLU A 64 -0.10 -10.87 -13.36
N GLN A 65 -1.11 -10.20 -12.80
CA GLN A 65 -2.09 -9.47 -13.61
C GLN A 65 -1.44 -8.31 -14.38
N ALA A 66 -0.47 -7.63 -13.77
CA ALA A 66 0.29 -6.56 -14.41
C ALA A 66 1.18 -7.06 -15.55
N GLN A 67 1.86 -8.19 -15.38
CA GLN A 67 2.64 -8.84 -16.44
C GLN A 67 1.78 -9.20 -17.65
N ASN A 68 0.53 -9.59 -17.42
CA ASN A 68 -0.44 -9.91 -18.46
C ASN A 68 -1.28 -8.69 -18.91
N LEU A 69 -0.94 -7.49 -18.44
CA LEU A 69 -1.56 -6.22 -18.84
C LEU A 69 -3.07 -6.14 -18.55
N PHE A 70 -3.57 -6.86 -17.54
CA PHE A 70 -4.97 -6.79 -17.11
C PHE A 70 -5.23 -5.59 -16.20
N VAL A 71 -5.30 -4.40 -16.80
CA VAL A 71 -5.40 -3.10 -16.10
C VAL A 71 -6.49 -3.08 -15.02
N ASP A 72 -7.70 -3.55 -15.34
CA ASP A 72 -8.82 -3.54 -14.39
C ASP A 72 -8.53 -4.40 -13.16
N ASN A 73 -7.82 -5.53 -13.33
CA ASN A 73 -7.46 -6.39 -12.22
C ASN A 73 -6.38 -5.75 -11.35
N ILE A 74 -5.44 -4.99 -11.93
CA ILE A 74 -4.43 -4.25 -11.15
C ILE A 74 -5.11 -3.19 -10.29
N THR A 75 -5.98 -2.38 -10.90
CA THR A 75 -6.76 -1.33 -10.21
C THR A 75 -7.63 -1.92 -9.10
N LEU A 76 -8.37 -3.00 -9.39
CA LEU A 76 -9.16 -3.70 -8.38
C LEU A 76 -8.28 -4.30 -7.27
N GLY A 77 -7.13 -4.84 -7.63
CA GLY A 77 -6.21 -5.45 -6.69
C GLY A 77 -5.73 -4.47 -5.63
N MET A 78 -5.25 -3.30 -6.07
CA MET A 78 -4.85 -2.23 -5.16
C MET A 78 -6.01 -1.74 -4.29
N ASN A 79 -7.20 -1.62 -4.87
CA ASN A 79 -8.40 -1.23 -4.13
C ASN A 79 -8.74 -2.23 -3.01
N GLU A 80 -8.67 -3.53 -3.28
CA GLU A 80 -8.95 -4.55 -2.25
C GLU A 80 -7.85 -4.61 -1.19
N ILE A 81 -6.57 -4.41 -1.53
CA ILE A 81 -5.49 -4.24 -0.55
C ILE A 81 -5.79 -3.06 0.39
N LEU A 82 -6.11 -1.89 -0.17
CA LEU A 82 -6.39 -0.69 0.62
C LEU A 82 -7.64 -0.85 1.49
N LYS A 83 -8.68 -1.54 1.00
CA LYS A 83 -9.87 -1.87 1.81
C LYS A 83 -9.52 -2.81 2.95
N ALA A 84 -8.77 -3.88 2.69
CA ALA A 84 -8.39 -4.84 3.71
C ALA A 84 -7.49 -4.19 4.78
N TYR A 85 -6.58 -3.32 4.36
CA TYR A 85 -5.80 -2.45 5.25
C TYR A 85 -6.69 -1.63 6.17
N LEU A 86 -7.66 -0.89 5.63
CA LEU A 86 -8.58 -0.08 6.43
C LEU A 86 -9.47 -0.88 7.38
N LYS A 87 -9.76 -2.14 7.09
CA LYS A 87 -10.50 -3.04 7.99
C LYS A 87 -9.67 -3.53 9.17
N LYS A 88 -8.36 -3.67 8.99
CA LYS A 88 -7.44 -4.32 9.95
C LYS A 88 -6.64 -3.33 10.79
N ILE A 89 -6.46 -2.10 10.30
CA ILE A 89 -5.73 -1.06 11.02
C ILE A 89 -6.46 -0.63 12.29
N ASN A 90 -5.69 -0.45 13.37
CA ASN A 90 -6.15 0.09 14.64
C ASN A 90 -5.01 0.86 15.33
N PRO A 91 -5.29 1.58 16.45
CA PRO A 91 -4.28 2.37 17.13
C PRO A 91 -3.02 1.60 17.58
N GLY A 92 -3.14 0.29 17.85
CA GLY A 92 -2.06 -0.57 18.33
C GLY A 92 -1.11 -1.07 17.24
N ASN A 93 -1.57 -1.19 15.99
CA ASN A 93 -0.75 -1.70 14.88
C ASN A 93 -0.53 -0.66 13.75
N GLN A 94 -1.07 0.56 13.88
CA GLN A 94 -1.09 1.57 12.81
C GLN A 94 0.25 1.84 12.13
N SER A 95 1.36 1.92 12.88
CA SER A 95 2.67 2.21 12.28
C SER A 95 3.18 1.04 11.46
N LEU A 96 3.22 -0.16 12.06
CA LEU A 96 3.70 -1.38 11.41
C LEU A 96 2.85 -1.74 10.18
N LEU A 97 1.52 -1.74 10.33
CA LEU A 97 0.63 -2.15 9.26
C LEU A 97 0.66 -1.16 8.09
N THR A 98 0.70 0.15 8.37
CA THR A 98 0.83 1.17 7.32
C THR A 98 2.13 0.98 6.55
N SER A 99 3.26 0.85 7.25
CA SER A 99 4.58 0.68 6.63
C SER A 99 4.63 -0.52 5.70
N ARG A 100 4.07 -1.66 6.11
CA ARG A 100 4.00 -2.85 5.24
C ARG A 100 3.13 -2.61 4.01
N VAL A 101 1.95 -2.02 4.17
CA VAL A 101 1.05 -1.77 3.04
C VAL A 101 1.65 -0.79 2.04
N ILE A 102 2.21 0.33 2.50
CA ILE A 102 2.81 1.32 1.60
C ILE A 102 4.04 0.76 0.87
N GLU A 103 4.80 -0.15 1.49
CA GLU A 103 5.91 -0.84 0.82
C GLU A 103 5.43 -1.64 -0.39
N TYR A 104 4.41 -2.49 -0.25
CA TYR A 104 3.90 -3.26 -1.40
C TYR A 104 3.21 -2.38 -2.44
N VAL A 105 2.51 -1.32 -2.03
CA VAL A 105 1.97 -0.32 -2.96
C VAL A 105 3.09 0.38 -3.73
N HIS A 106 4.23 0.67 -3.08
CA HIS A 106 5.41 1.21 -3.73
C HIS A 106 6.00 0.23 -4.75
N LEU A 107 6.10 -1.04 -4.42
CA LEU A 107 6.62 -2.07 -5.33
C LEU A 107 5.73 -2.22 -6.57
N ILE A 108 4.40 -2.15 -6.40
CA ILE A 108 3.46 -2.11 -7.53
C ILE A 108 3.70 -0.87 -8.37
N PHE A 109 3.83 0.31 -7.74
CA PHE A 109 4.14 1.57 -8.44
C PHE A 109 5.43 1.48 -9.25
N LEU A 110 6.51 0.95 -8.67
CA LEU A 110 7.78 0.77 -9.36
C LEU A 110 7.66 -0.20 -10.54
N PHE A 111 6.81 -1.23 -10.43
CA PHE A 111 6.57 -2.15 -11.53
C PHE A 111 5.86 -1.47 -12.71
N ILE A 112 4.77 -0.74 -12.43
CA ILE A 112 3.95 -0.08 -13.47
C ILE A 112 4.61 1.16 -14.07
N THR A 113 5.62 1.73 -13.41
CA THR A 113 6.37 2.91 -13.91
C THR A 113 7.64 2.55 -14.70
N LYS A 114 7.92 1.26 -14.89
CA LYS A 114 8.97 0.84 -15.84
C LYS A 114 8.65 1.34 -17.25
N GLU A 115 9.69 1.74 -17.99
CA GLU A 115 9.57 2.37 -19.32
C GLU A 115 8.72 1.58 -20.34
N SER A 116 8.57 0.26 -20.17
CA SER A 116 7.84 -0.62 -21.08
C SER A 116 6.36 -0.81 -20.73
N PHE A 117 5.85 -0.25 -19.63
CA PHE A 117 4.49 -0.52 -19.18
C PHE A 117 3.49 0.47 -19.83
N PRO A 118 2.51 0.01 -20.64
CA PRO A 118 1.72 0.91 -21.48
C PRO A 118 0.58 1.65 -20.78
N TYR A 119 0.24 1.29 -19.52
CA TYR A 119 -0.93 1.84 -18.81
C TYR A 119 -0.56 2.62 -17.54
N THR A 120 0.68 3.08 -17.44
CA THR A 120 1.20 3.77 -16.25
C THR A 120 0.34 4.94 -15.81
N GLU A 121 -0.03 5.83 -16.74
CA GLU A 121 -0.82 7.03 -16.44
C GLU A 121 -2.20 6.68 -15.87
N LYS A 122 -2.90 5.72 -16.49
CA LYS A 122 -4.22 5.27 -16.01
C LYS A 122 -4.15 4.70 -14.60
N ILE A 123 -3.20 3.80 -14.35
CA ILE A 123 -3.08 3.15 -13.04
C ILE A 123 -2.66 4.16 -11.98
N TRP A 124 -1.78 5.10 -12.31
CA TRP A 124 -1.37 6.17 -11.41
C TRP A 124 -2.54 7.09 -11.02
N GLU A 125 -3.39 7.48 -11.97
CA GLU A 125 -4.59 8.27 -11.69
C GLU A 125 -5.58 7.49 -10.81
N ASP A 126 -5.78 6.20 -11.10
CA ASP A 126 -6.62 5.32 -10.28
C ASP A 126 -6.06 5.21 -8.83
N MET A 127 -4.74 5.04 -8.66
CA MET A 127 -4.06 5.02 -7.35
C MET A 127 -4.25 6.34 -6.59
N SER A 128 -4.04 7.46 -7.28
CA SER A 128 -4.19 8.81 -6.72
C SER A 128 -5.62 9.07 -6.26
N ALA A 129 -6.62 8.60 -7.02
CA ALA A 129 -8.02 8.70 -6.65
C ALA A 129 -8.37 7.83 -5.43
N MET A 130 -7.84 6.60 -5.36
CA MET A 130 -8.05 5.69 -4.23
C MET A 130 -7.42 6.19 -2.93
N ALA A 131 -6.32 6.94 -3.00
CA ALA A 131 -5.67 7.51 -1.82
C ALA A 131 -6.60 8.47 -1.05
N LYS A 132 -7.49 9.19 -1.74
CA LYS A 132 -8.39 10.19 -1.14
C LYS A 132 -9.26 9.62 -0.02
N PRO A 133 -10.11 8.60 -0.26
CA PRO A 133 -10.92 8.00 0.80
C PRO A 133 -10.08 7.33 1.89
N VAL A 134 -8.91 6.76 1.56
CA VAL A 134 -8.00 6.17 2.55
C VAL A 134 -7.52 7.23 3.55
N GLY A 135 -6.96 8.34 3.06
CA GLY A 135 -6.48 9.42 3.93
C GLY A 135 -7.58 10.04 4.80
N ILE A 136 -8.79 10.22 4.23
CA ILE A 136 -9.96 10.69 5.00
C ILE A 136 -10.32 9.71 6.12
N CYS A 137 -10.30 8.40 5.83
CA CYS A 137 -10.59 7.37 6.82
C CYS A 137 -9.59 7.40 7.97
N LEU A 138 -8.28 7.48 7.68
CA LEU A 138 -7.23 7.52 8.70
C LEU A 138 -7.38 8.74 9.62
N ILE A 139 -7.62 9.92 9.04
CA ILE A 139 -7.85 11.16 9.79
C ILE A 139 -9.07 11.03 10.71
N ARG A 140 -10.22 10.61 10.18
CA ARG A 140 -11.48 10.55 10.94
C ARG A 140 -11.46 9.54 12.07
N ASN A 141 -10.63 8.50 11.96
CA ASN A 141 -10.45 7.50 13.01
C ASN A 141 -9.32 7.84 13.99
N ASN A 142 -8.75 9.05 13.92
CA ASN A 142 -7.62 9.49 14.77
C ASN A 142 -6.41 8.54 14.71
N LEU A 143 -6.15 7.96 13.54
CA LEU A 143 -4.99 7.10 13.30
C LEU A 143 -3.79 7.98 12.88
N THR A 144 -3.29 8.77 13.83
CA THR A 144 -2.29 9.81 13.56
C THR A 144 -1.02 9.25 12.93
N GLN A 145 -0.40 8.22 13.51
CA GLN A 145 0.87 7.68 12.99
C GLN A 145 0.72 7.07 11.60
N ALA A 146 -0.39 6.37 11.35
CA ALA A 146 -0.71 5.90 10.00
C ALA A 146 -0.92 7.05 9.02
N SER A 147 -1.61 8.12 9.44
CA SER A 147 -1.82 9.30 8.62
C SER A 147 -0.49 9.94 8.20
N LEU A 148 0.44 10.11 9.14
CA LEU A 148 1.76 10.69 8.87
C LEU A 148 2.53 9.86 7.82
N LEU A 149 2.70 8.57 8.10
CA LEU A 149 3.40 7.63 7.21
C LEU A 149 2.77 7.58 5.81
N PHE A 150 1.43 7.50 5.76
CA PHE A 150 0.70 7.41 4.50
C PHE A 150 0.84 8.67 3.65
N PHE A 151 0.76 9.87 4.25
CA PHE A 151 0.88 11.12 3.49
C PHE A 151 2.31 11.39 3.03
N GLU A 152 3.32 11.10 3.84
CA GLU A 152 4.73 11.20 3.42
C GLU A 152 5.02 10.26 2.26
N PHE A 153 4.53 9.02 2.34
CA PHE A 153 4.62 8.05 1.27
C PHE A 153 3.99 8.55 -0.03
N LEU A 154 2.74 9.02 0.03
CA LEU A 154 2.04 9.55 -1.14
C LEU A 154 2.77 10.75 -1.76
N ALA A 155 3.32 11.64 -0.93
CA ALA A 155 4.12 12.75 -1.43
C ALA A 155 5.41 12.26 -2.12
N GLY A 156 6.04 11.22 -1.58
CA GLY A 156 7.15 10.52 -2.20
C GLY A 156 6.80 9.96 -3.58
N LEU A 157 5.69 9.22 -3.69
CA LEU A 157 5.19 8.71 -4.97
C LEU A 157 4.86 9.84 -5.95
N GLY A 158 4.18 10.90 -5.49
CA GLY A 158 3.85 12.06 -6.32
C GLY A 158 5.08 12.73 -6.92
N LYS A 159 6.17 12.86 -6.15
CA LYS A 159 7.45 13.37 -6.65
C LYS A 159 8.09 12.44 -7.69
N GLN A 160 8.01 11.12 -7.48
CA GLN A 160 8.50 10.17 -8.47
C GLN A 160 7.68 10.23 -9.76
N ALA A 161 6.35 10.25 -9.64
CA ALA A 161 5.41 10.36 -10.76
C ALA A 161 5.66 11.63 -11.59
N ALA A 162 5.83 12.79 -10.94
CA ALA A 162 6.15 14.05 -11.62
C ALA A 162 7.47 13.96 -12.40
N ARG A 163 8.51 13.32 -11.84
CA ARG A 163 9.81 13.13 -12.52
C ARG A 163 9.70 12.23 -13.76
N THR A 164 8.74 11.31 -13.77
CA THR A 164 8.43 10.46 -14.93
C THR A 164 7.39 11.08 -15.88
N GLY A 165 7.03 12.36 -15.68
CA GLY A 165 6.09 13.08 -16.55
C GLY A 165 4.61 12.77 -16.30
N LEU A 166 4.27 12.09 -15.20
CA LEU A 166 2.88 11.80 -14.83
C LEU A 166 2.25 13.01 -14.13
N SER A 167 0.96 13.21 -14.37
CA SER A 167 0.16 14.26 -13.73
C SER A 167 0.06 14.04 -12.22
N THR A 168 0.23 15.09 -11.41
CA THR A 168 0.02 15.04 -9.95
C THR A 168 -1.24 15.76 -9.50
N GLY A 169 -2.08 16.24 -10.43
CA GLY A 169 -3.24 17.09 -10.12
C GLY A 169 -4.25 16.44 -9.19
N THR A 170 -4.58 15.16 -9.42
CA THR A 170 -5.49 14.38 -8.55
C THR A 170 -4.95 14.30 -7.12
N LEU A 171 -3.64 14.07 -6.98
CA LEU A 171 -2.99 13.96 -5.69
C LEU A 171 -2.92 15.32 -4.97
N GLN A 172 -2.55 16.39 -5.67
CA GLN A 172 -2.54 17.76 -5.13
C GLN A 172 -3.92 18.18 -4.61
N HIS A 173 -4.98 17.87 -5.37
CA HIS A 173 -6.36 18.06 -4.91
C HIS A 173 -6.68 17.20 -3.67
N GLY A 174 -6.20 15.95 -3.64
CA GLY A 174 -6.26 15.08 -2.46
C GLY A 174 -5.65 15.73 -1.21
N PHE A 175 -4.43 16.25 -1.31
CA PHE A 175 -3.75 16.96 -0.22
C PHE A 175 -4.57 18.12 0.31
N ARG A 176 -5.19 18.92 -0.56
CA ARG A 176 -6.06 20.01 -0.12
C ARG A 176 -7.26 19.50 0.67
N VAL A 177 -7.88 18.39 0.26
CA VAL A 177 -9.02 17.81 0.96
C VAL A 177 -8.62 17.21 2.31
N TRP A 178 -7.47 16.54 2.39
CA TRP A 178 -6.98 16.00 3.66
C TRP A 178 -6.60 17.10 4.66
N GLU A 179 -6.03 18.22 4.19
CA GLU A 179 -5.72 19.39 5.04
C GLU A 179 -6.98 19.89 5.74
N LEU A 180 -8.08 20.05 4.98
CA LEU A 180 -9.37 20.49 5.51
C LEU A 180 -9.96 19.46 6.49
N ASN A 181 -9.93 18.17 6.15
CA ASN A 181 -10.46 17.13 7.05
C ASN A 181 -9.64 17.03 8.35
N ALA A 182 -8.31 17.18 8.29
CA ALA A 182 -7.45 17.16 9.46
C ALA A 182 -7.74 18.35 10.38
N ARG A 183 -7.97 19.53 9.81
CA ARG A 183 -8.43 20.72 10.54
C ARG A 183 -9.77 20.47 11.22
N ASP A 184 -10.76 19.96 10.48
CA ASP A 184 -12.11 19.70 10.99
C ASP A 184 -12.11 18.65 12.12
N CYS A 185 -11.20 17.68 12.07
CA CYS A 185 -11.02 16.66 13.11
C CYS A 185 -10.06 17.09 14.26
N SER A 186 -9.55 18.33 14.24
CA SER A 186 -8.56 18.83 15.21
C SER A 186 -7.24 18.03 15.26
N CYS A 187 -6.87 17.36 14.16
CA CYS A 187 -5.61 16.63 14.00
C CYS A 187 -4.49 17.58 13.54
N THR A 188 -4.05 18.48 14.41
CA THR A 188 -3.13 19.59 14.08
C THR A 188 -1.79 19.16 13.48
N GLU A 189 -1.24 18.04 13.94
CA GLU A 189 0.00 17.45 13.43
C GLU A 189 -0.16 17.01 11.97
N VAL A 190 -1.24 16.29 11.68
CA VAL A 190 -1.58 15.82 10.33
C VAL A 190 -1.88 17.00 9.40
N GLU A 191 -2.64 17.99 9.87
CA GLU A 191 -2.91 19.21 9.09
C GLU A 191 -1.60 19.90 8.67
N SER A 192 -0.69 20.08 9.63
CA SER A 192 0.59 20.76 9.39
C SER A 192 1.45 20.00 8.38
N LEU A 193 1.55 18.67 8.53
CA LEU A 193 2.26 17.83 7.58
C LEU A 193 1.67 17.93 6.17
N VAL A 194 0.38 17.66 6.02
CA VAL A 194 -0.32 17.62 4.72
C VAL A 194 -0.19 18.97 4.00
N ARG A 195 -0.31 20.09 4.72
CA ARG A 195 -0.10 21.43 4.17
C ARG A 195 1.31 21.61 3.61
N ASN A 196 2.33 21.19 4.35
CA ASN A 196 3.73 21.30 3.93
C ASN A 196 4.01 20.39 2.72
N LEU A 197 3.50 19.16 2.73
CA LEU A 197 3.65 18.21 1.63
C LEU A 197 2.99 18.71 0.34
N ARG A 198 1.80 19.34 0.45
CA ARG A 198 1.11 19.95 -0.69
C ARG A 198 1.97 21.01 -1.37
N GLN A 199 2.51 21.95 -0.59
CA GLN A 199 3.37 23.03 -1.11
C GLN A 199 4.62 22.47 -1.79
N ASN A 200 5.19 21.39 -1.25
CA ASN A 200 6.37 20.73 -1.83
C ASN A 200 6.10 19.90 -3.09
N LEU A 201 4.84 19.65 -3.45
CA LEU A 201 4.43 19.01 -4.70
C LEU A 201 4.00 20.02 -5.77
N GLU A 202 3.70 21.25 -5.37
CA GLU A 202 3.35 22.36 -6.27
C GLU A 202 4.59 23.09 -6.81
N ASN A 203 5.71 22.99 -6.09
CA ASN A 203 7.03 23.55 -6.43
C ASN A 203 7.95 22.51 -7.06
#